data_AF-A0A956P2W9-F1
#
_entry.id   AF-A0A956P2W9-F1
#
_cell.length_a   1.000
_cell.length_b   1.000
_cell.length_c   1.000
_cell.angle_alpha   90.00
_cell.angle_beta   90.00
_cell.angle_gamma   90.00
#
_symmetry.space_group_name_H-M   'P 1'
#
loop_
_entity.id
_entity.type
_entity.pdbx_description
1 polymer ?
#
loop_
_entity_poly.entity_id
_entity_poly.type
_entity_poly.pdbx_seq_one_letter_code
_entity_poly.pdbx_strand_id
1 'polypeptide(L)'
;MHIFNIFTFALIFYLSFCTQSYGIVVGSDTTVARQRKPKFPSQDVDNTMLGFSVFENGIYLEDSKTTCTFDAFFPIAGIVELNGGSLHLAHDLKFKNPLQLHSGWIYGNGFAVEFPGSSSNVDIPVSLNNVKIFLQSDATITEDIMIKKSCVINCGGYALSIGDSGSITVANDSRLHFENGVIKGLKEDNIRCYDDTGVMTLDDVVWKQDDDFVFLYGGLIIKNDVVMTGKGSFAYQTSKTFTIASRSSLLLDSDFTFSYDPIRVASKILLEFQSDTSRLILDGATLHATVTGLQLTRGDLLVKRDSFLSSEVTSFGEQLIDEGIIFGSGVSENDVRCTILSGSILELSSGTLFYDNVNAGSLRMFNERSRLSIASGARLGLYQDITLGKGVLYFSNDTTFARYPEKKVIGSLDIGGAVVTEVL
;
A
#
# COMPACT_ATOMS: atom_id res chain seq x y z
N MET A 1 67.17 -19.58 35.97
CA MET A 1 66.65 -19.88 34.62
C MET A 1 65.11 -19.96 34.57
N HIS A 2 64.37 -19.21 35.41
CA HIS A 2 62.89 -19.21 35.42
C HIS A 2 62.23 -17.83 35.25
N ILE A 3 62.99 -16.73 35.34
CA ILE A 3 62.46 -15.36 35.24
C ILE A 3 62.37 -14.88 33.79
N PHE A 4 63.08 -15.52 32.86
CA PHE A 4 63.12 -15.12 31.45
C PHE A 4 61.87 -15.56 30.64
N ASN A 5 61.05 -16.49 31.16
CA ASN A 5 59.87 -17.00 30.43
C ASN A 5 58.57 -16.22 30.71
N ILE A 6 58.45 -15.55 31.87
CA ILE A 6 57.24 -14.78 32.23
C ILE A 6 57.20 -13.45 31.46
N PHE A 7 58.34 -12.82 31.21
CA PHE A 7 58.39 -11.56 30.46
C PHE A 7 58.06 -11.74 28.98
N THR A 8 58.47 -12.85 28.36
CA THR A 8 58.15 -13.15 26.95
C THR A 8 56.67 -13.50 26.78
N PHE A 9 56.07 -14.23 27.72
CA PHE A 9 54.63 -14.48 27.71
C PHE A 9 53.79 -13.22 27.97
N ALA A 10 54.22 -12.36 28.90
CA ALA A 10 53.54 -11.08 29.14
C ALA A 10 53.65 -10.13 27.94
N LEU A 11 54.78 -10.12 27.22
CA LEU A 11 54.94 -9.30 26.01
C LEU A 11 54.09 -9.81 24.83
N ILE A 12 53.96 -11.13 24.66
CA ILE A 12 53.08 -11.73 23.64
C ILE A 12 51.60 -11.52 24.00
N PHE A 13 51.22 -11.59 25.28
CA PHE A 13 49.88 -11.24 25.72
C PHE A 13 49.61 -9.74 25.50
N TYR A 14 50.52 -8.85 25.89
CA TYR A 14 50.34 -7.40 25.73
C TYR A 14 50.31 -6.94 24.25
N LEU A 15 51.08 -7.61 23.37
CA LEU A 15 51.00 -7.39 21.91
C LEU A 15 49.71 -7.95 21.30
N SER A 16 49.03 -8.89 21.96
CA SER A 16 47.74 -9.44 21.51
C SER A 16 46.53 -8.62 21.96
N PHE A 17 46.70 -7.64 22.86
CA PHE A 17 45.61 -6.80 23.39
C PHE A 17 45.61 -5.36 22.87
N CYS A 18 46.46 -5.01 21.90
CA CYS A 18 46.63 -3.62 21.44
C CYS A 18 46.68 -3.43 19.93
N THR A 19 46.02 -4.29 19.14
CA THR A 19 45.62 -3.87 17.78
C THR A 19 44.30 -3.11 17.90
N GLN A 20 44.39 -1.79 18.09
CA GLN A 20 43.32 -0.93 17.61
C GLN A 20 43.27 -1.17 16.10
N SER A 21 42.27 -1.92 15.63
CA SER A 21 42.06 -2.07 14.20
C SER A 21 41.50 -0.74 13.71
N TYR A 22 42.30 -0.05 12.89
CA TYR A 22 41.84 1.10 12.15
C TYR A 22 41.03 0.57 10.99
N GLY A 23 39.86 1.15 10.73
CA GLY A 23 38.98 0.66 9.69
C GLY A 23 39.63 0.66 8.33
N ILE A 24 39.19 -0.29 7.51
CA ILE A 24 39.60 -0.32 6.11
C ILE A 24 38.96 0.87 5.38
N VAL A 25 39.80 1.88 5.12
CA VAL A 25 39.51 2.95 4.18
C VAL A 25 39.97 2.52 2.79
N VAL A 26 39.02 2.24 1.90
CA VAL A 26 39.30 1.81 0.54
C VAL A 26 39.18 3.00 -0.41
N GLY A 27 40.31 3.34 -1.05
CA GLY A 27 40.36 4.29 -2.16
C GLY A 27 41.09 5.59 -1.88
N SER A 28 40.62 6.69 -2.48
CA SER A 28 41.26 8.01 -2.39
C SER A 28 40.26 9.14 -2.63
N ASP A 29 40.47 10.28 -1.95
CA ASP A 29 39.75 11.55 -2.17
C ASP A 29 40.49 12.52 -3.09
N THR A 30 41.62 12.09 -3.66
CA THR A 30 42.49 12.96 -4.48
C THR A 30 42.82 12.37 -5.84
N THR A 31 42.71 11.04 -5.99
CA THR A 31 43.07 10.35 -7.24
C THR A 31 42.12 9.19 -7.51
N VAL A 32 41.82 8.95 -8.79
CA VAL A 32 40.94 7.83 -9.17
C VAL A 32 41.64 6.50 -8.93
N ALA A 33 41.00 5.63 -8.15
CA ALA A 33 41.53 4.31 -7.80
C ALA A 33 40.52 3.19 -8.11
N ARG A 34 40.92 2.21 -8.92
CA ARG A 34 40.10 1.03 -9.21
C ARG A 34 40.30 -0.02 -8.11
N GLN A 35 39.19 -0.49 -7.54
CA GLN A 35 39.18 -1.45 -6.44
C GLN A 35 38.76 -2.84 -6.93
N ARG A 36 39.49 -3.87 -6.52
CA ARG A 36 39.23 -5.27 -6.89
C ARG A 36 38.45 -5.97 -5.78
N LYS A 37 37.12 -5.82 -5.80
CA LYS A 37 36.17 -6.44 -4.85
C LYS A 37 36.67 -6.42 -3.39
N PRO A 38 36.80 -5.23 -2.79
CA PRO A 38 37.32 -5.11 -1.43
C PRO A 38 36.45 -5.88 -0.43
N LYS A 39 37.11 -6.49 0.56
CA LYS A 39 36.48 -7.12 1.74
C LYS A 39 36.57 -6.17 2.93
N PHE A 40 35.44 -5.81 3.52
CA PHE A 40 35.32 -5.00 4.72
C PHE A 40 35.07 -5.91 5.94
N PRO A 41 35.96 -5.94 6.94
CA PRO A 41 35.86 -6.83 8.08
C PRO A 41 34.85 -6.32 9.11
N SER A 42 34.28 -7.24 9.91
CA SER A 42 33.31 -6.90 10.96
C SER A 42 33.92 -6.38 12.26
N GLN A 43 35.23 -6.55 12.43
CA GLN A 43 35.97 -6.03 13.58
C GLN A 43 36.21 -4.52 13.50
N ASP A 44 36.13 -3.96 12.29
CA ASP A 44 36.40 -2.55 12.03
C ASP A 44 35.14 -1.71 12.18
N VAL A 45 35.31 -0.52 12.77
CA VAL A 45 34.20 0.38 13.12
C VAL A 45 33.99 1.51 12.11
N ASP A 46 34.95 1.74 11.21
CA ASP A 46 35.04 2.90 10.31
C ASP A 46 35.35 2.51 8.84
N ASN A 47 34.95 1.30 8.43
CA ASN A 47 35.01 0.86 7.03
C ASN A 47 34.40 1.92 6.09
N THR A 48 35.18 2.41 5.12
CA THR A 48 34.76 3.52 4.26
C THR A 48 35.23 3.34 2.81
N MET A 49 34.36 3.67 1.86
CA MET A 49 34.64 3.76 0.43
C MET A 49 34.80 5.23 0.01
N LEU A 50 36.00 5.65 -0.35
CA LEU A 50 36.32 7.07 -0.61
C LEU A 50 35.87 7.58 -1.99
N GLY A 51 35.79 8.90 -2.14
CA GLY A 51 35.20 9.65 -3.26
C GLY A 51 35.59 9.16 -4.65
N PHE A 52 36.88 9.03 -4.92
CA PHE A 52 37.39 8.71 -6.26
C PHE A 52 37.63 7.20 -6.48
N SER A 53 36.93 6.35 -5.72
CA SER A 53 37.04 4.89 -5.84
C SER A 53 36.07 4.33 -6.87
N VAL A 54 36.53 3.41 -7.71
CA VAL A 54 35.69 2.69 -8.68
C VAL A 54 35.57 1.22 -8.30
N PHE A 55 34.34 0.72 -8.11
CA PHE A 55 34.03 -0.65 -7.67
C PHE A 55 33.37 -1.46 -8.80
N GLU A 56 34.14 -1.87 -9.81
CA GLU A 56 33.59 -2.55 -11.00
C GLU A 56 33.32 -4.05 -10.81
N ASN A 57 33.91 -4.65 -9.77
CA ASN A 57 33.76 -6.07 -9.43
C ASN A 57 33.00 -6.28 -8.11
N GLY A 58 32.32 -5.24 -7.65
CA GLY A 58 31.48 -5.23 -6.47
C GLY A 58 32.25 -5.02 -5.18
N ILE A 59 31.64 -5.44 -4.07
CA ILE A 59 32.13 -5.27 -2.70
C ILE A 59 31.72 -6.49 -1.86
N TYR A 60 32.39 -6.68 -0.74
CA TYR A 60 32.10 -7.76 0.21
C TYR A 60 32.13 -7.22 1.64
N LEU A 61 31.00 -7.27 2.35
CA LEU A 61 30.95 -7.08 3.80
C LEU A 61 31.10 -8.44 4.47
N GLU A 62 31.91 -8.54 5.52
CA GLU A 62 32.26 -9.82 6.12
C GLU A 62 31.07 -10.60 6.68
N ASP A 63 30.21 -9.93 7.44
CA ASP A 63 29.05 -10.52 8.09
C ASP A 63 27.99 -9.47 8.46
N SER A 64 26.96 -9.90 9.19
CA SER A 64 25.83 -9.04 9.59
C SER A 64 26.16 -7.94 10.60
N LYS A 65 27.36 -7.95 11.18
CA LYS A 65 27.86 -6.90 12.08
C LYS A 65 28.71 -5.88 11.33
N THR A 66 29.17 -6.18 10.12
CA THR A 66 29.95 -5.23 9.32
C THR A 66 29.08 -4.04 8.92
N THR A 67 29.54 -2.85 9.26
CA THR A 67 29.04 -1.58 8.71
C THR A 67 30.06 -1.03 7.73
N CYS A 68 29.62 -0.29 6.71
CA CYS A 68 30.50 0.43 5.79
C CYS A 68 29.84 1.71 5.28
N THR A 69 30.61 2.80 5.20
CA THR A 69 30.17 4.06 4.60
C THR A 69 30.49 4.09 3.10
N PHE A 70 29.47 4.34 2.28
CA PHE A 70 29.62 4.63 0.86
C PHE A 70 29.76 6.14 0.65
N ASP A 71 30.98 6.60 0.43
CA ASP A 71 31.33 8.01 0.17
C ASP A 71 31.92 8.19 -1.25
N ALA A 72 31.71 7.22 -2.14
CA ALA A 72 32.24 7.25 -3.50
C ALA A 72 31.30 7.95 -4.49
N PHE A 73 31.87 8.63 -5.48
CA PHE A 73 31.11 9.28 -6.57
C PHE A 73 30.78 8.35 -7.72
N PHE A 74 31.51 7.24 -7.85
CA PHE A 74 31.37 6.33 -8.98
C PHE A 74 30.38 5.20 -8.69
N PRO A 75 29.66 4.71 -9.73
CA PRO A 75 28.75 3.59 -9.58
C PRO A 75 29.45 2.30 -9.11
N ILE A 76 28.70 1.43 -8.42
CA ILE A 76 29.10 0.06 -8.12
C ILE A 76 28.55 -0.88 -9.19
N ALA A 77 29.40 -1.73 -9.76
CA ALA A 77 29.00 -2.84 -10.62
C ALA A 77 29.53 -4.16 -10.06
N GLY A 78 29.01 -5.29 -10.51
CA GLY A 78 29.42 -6.64 -10.12
C GLY A 78 28.61 -7.20 -8.96
N ILE A 79 29.28 -8.02 -8.13
CA ILE A 79 28.66 -8.74 -7.01
C ILE A 79 28.77 -7.92 -5.74
N VAL A 80 27.64 -7.47 -5.21
CA VAL A 80 27.52 -6.69 -3.97
C VAL A 80 27.05 -7.62 -2.85
N GLU A 81 28.00 -8.15 -2.10
CA GLU A 81 27.75 -9.07 -0.99
C GLU A 81 27.67 -8.30 0.32
N LEU A 82 26.45 -7.96 0.77
CA LEU A 82 26.27 -7.28 2.06
C LEU A 82 26.25 -8.25 3.24
N ASN A 83 25.98 -9.55 3.03
CA ASN A 83 26.00 -10.61 4.06
C ASN A 83 25.25 -10.25 5.35
N GLY A 84 24.10 -9.58 5.21
CA GLY A 84 23.29 -9.08 6.34
C GLY A 84 23.81 -7.80 6.99
N GLY A 85 25.00 -7.31 6.60
CA GLY A 85 25.64 -6.09 7.07
C GLY A 85 24.96 -4.83 6.57
N SER A 86 25.54 -3.68 6.90
CA SER A 86 24.93 -2.36 6.65
C SER A 86 25.80 -1.43 5.81
N LEU A 87 25.24 -0.95 4.70
CA LEU A 87 25.83 0.09 3.87
C LEU A 87 25.18 1.45 4.19
N HIS A 88 25.96 2.41 4.66
CA HIS A 88 25.52 3.76 5.00
C HIS A 88 25.92 4.74 3.91
N LEU A 89 24.94 5.42 3.31
CA LEU A 89 25.23 6.36 2.24
C LEU A 89 25.72 7.70 2.81
N ALA A 90 26.81 8.20 2.26
CA ALA A 90 27.28 9.58 2.36
C ALA A 90 27.14 10.35 1.02
N HIS A 91 26.81 9.62 -0.05
CA HIS A 91 26.46 10.12 -1.38
C HIS A 91 25.40 9.24 -2.04
N ASP A 92 24.76 9.75 -3.10
CA ASP A 92 23.84 8.95 -3.92
C ASP A 92 24.56 7.74 -4.50
N LEU A 93 24.01 6.56 -4.26
CA LEU A 93 24.55 5.30 -4.77
C LEU A 93 23.91 4.98 -6.11
N LYS A 94 24.74 4.79 -7.13
CA LYS A 94 24.29 4.26 -8.41
C LYS A 94 24.82 2.85 -8.58
N PHE A 95 23.95 1.91 -8.89
CA PHE A 95 24.35 0.60 -9.36
C PHE A 95 24.49 0.60 -10.88
N LYS A 96 25.37 -0.24 -11.40
CA LYS A 96 25.62 -0.40 -12.84
C LYS A 96 25.67 -1.89 -13.19
N ASN A 97 25.21 -2.22 -14.39
CA ASN A 97 25.29 -3.59 -14.89
C ASN A 97 26.74 -4.03 -15.21
N PRO A 98 27.06 -5.32 -14.99
CA PRO A 98 26.20 -6.35 -14.38
C PRO A 98 26.00 -6.09 -12.88
N LEU A 99 24.83 -6.37 -12.31
CA LEU A 99 24.57 -6.27 -10.87
C LEU A 99 24.07 -7.62 -10.32
N GLN A 100 24.69 -8.09 -9.25
CA GLN A 100 24.16 -9.13 -8.38
C GLN A 100 24.21 -8.61 -6.95
N LEU A 101 23.05 -8.36 -6.36
CA LEU A 101 22.93 -7.81 -5.02
C LEU A 101 22.50 -8.93 -4.06
N HIS A 102 23.19 -9.07 -2.94
CA HIS A 102 22.83 -10.01 -1.87
C HIS A 102 22.29 -9.26 -0.65
N SER A 103 21.63 -9.99 0.23
CA SER A 103 20.89 -9.44 1.36
C SER A 103 21.75 -8.67 2.36
N GLY A 104 21.13 -7.64 2.94
CA GLY A 104 21.71 -6.70 3.88
C GLY A 104 20.86 -5.45 4.02
N TRP A 105 21.45 -4.39 4.57
CA TRP A 105 20.79 -3.12 4.81
C TRP A 105 21.42 -1.99 4.01
N ILE A 106 20.57 -1.13 3.44
CA ILE A 106 20.99 0.17 2.90
C ILE A 106 20.36 1.28 3.75
N TYR A 107 21.21 2.10 4.35
CA TYR A 107 20.85 3.29 5.10
C TYR A 107 21.07 4.52 4.23
N GLY A 108 19.99 5.11 3.74
CA GLY A 108 20.07 6.22 2.79
C GLY A 108 20.63 7.50 3.40
N ASN A 109 20.40 7.77 4.69
CA ASN A 109 20.86 9.00 5.35
C ASN A 109 20.51 10.30 4.60
N GLY A 110 19.42 10.30 3.82
CA GLY A 110 19.01 11.43 2.96
C GLY A 110 19.48 11.34 1.51
N PHE A 111 20.32 10.37 1.17
CA PHE A 111 20.74 10.04 -0.18
C PHE A 111 19.87 8.94 -0.81
N ALA A 112 19.97 8.82 -2.12
CA ALA A 112 19.19 7.90 -2.93
C ALA A 112 20.01 6.71 -3.47
N VAL A 113 19.30 5.68 -3.93
CA VAL A 113 19.85 4.56 -4.67
C VAL A 113 19.22 4.51 -6.06
N GLU A 114 20.03 4.45 -7.10
CA GLU A 114 19.59 4.25 -8.49
C GLU A 114 19.97 2.83 -8.93
N PHE A 115 18.96 2.00 -9.18
CA PHE A 115 19.16 0.68 -9.78
C PHE A 115 19.39 0.80 -11.29
N PRO A 116 20.21 -0.08 -11.90
CA PRO A 116 20.59 0.08 -13.29
C PRO A 116 19.45 -0.29 -14.22
N GLY A 117 19.35 0.39 -15.36
CA GLY A 117 18.49 -0.08 -16.45
C GLY A 117 19.01 -1.41 -17.00
N SER A 118 18.17 -2.44 -17.03
CA SER A 118 18.48 -3.78 -17.52
C SER A 118 17.44 -4.27 -18.54
N SER A 119 17.85 -5.21 -19.39
CA SER A 119 16.93 -5.98 -20.25
C SER A 119 16.24 -7.13 -19.51
N SER A 120 16.72 -7.47 -18.31
CA SER A 120 16.16 -8.46 -17.39
C SER A 120 15.65 -7.79 -16.11
N ASN A 121 14.87 -8.52 -15.32
CA ASN A 121 14.53 -8.07 -13.97
C ASN A 121 15.79 -7.88 -13.12
N VAL A 122 15.74 -6.88 -12.23
CA VAL A 122 16.73 -6.65 -11.18
C VAL A 122 16.19 -7.19 -9.85
N ASP A 123 16.96 -8.04 -9.18
CA ASP A 123 16.59 -8.58 -7.87
C ASP A 123 16.97 -7.60 -6.75
N ILE A 124 16.06 -7.42 -5.79
CA ILE A 124 16.22 -6.52 -4.64
C ILE A 124 15.99 -7.32 -3.35
N PRO A 125 17.06 -7.91 -2.77
CA PRO A 125 17.00 -8.63 -1.50
C PRO A 125 17.41 -7.77 -0.28
N VAL A 126 17.44 -6.45 -0.43
CA VAL A 126 17.98 -5.54 0.61
C VAL A 126 16.88 -4.82 1.38
N SER A 127 17.05 -4.77 2.70
CA SER A 127 16.23 -3.94 3.58
C SER A 127 16.64 -2.48 3.51
N LEU A 128 15.68 -1.58 3.70
CA LEU A 128 15.82 -0.16 3.41
C LEU A 128 15.58 0.67 4.67
N ASN A 129 16.43 1.68 4.89
CA ASN A 129 16.29 2.62 5.99
C ASN A 129 16.49 4.06 5.51
N ASN A 130 15.43 4.87 5.58
CA ASN A 130 15.45 6.29 5.22
C ASN A 130 16.11 6.57 3.86
N VAL A 131 15.60 5.91 2.81
CA VAL A 131 16.20 5.93 1.47
C VAL A 131 15.12 6.02 0.40
N LYS A 132 15.43 6.76 -0.67
CA LYS A 132 14.66 6.73 -1.91
C LYS A 132 15.39 5.85 -2.92
N ILE A 133 14.69 4.87 -3.48
CA ILE A 133 15.21 4.05 -4.57
C ILE A 133 14.53 4.43 -5.89
N PHE A 134 15.30 4.39 -6.98
CA PHE A 134 14.82 4.62 -8.33
C PHE A 134 15.07 3.38 -9.18
N LEU A 135 14.00 2.85 -9.77
CA LEU A 135 14.08 1.76 -10.73
C LEU A 135 14.25 2.29 -12.15
N GLN A 136 15.10 1.63 -12.93
CA GLN A 136 15.31 1.91 -14.36
C GLN A 136 14.97 0.71 -15.26
N SER A 137 14.41 -0.34 -14.67
CA SER A 137 13.86 -1.51 -15.32
C SER A 137 12.90 -2.21 -14.34
N ASP A 138 12.22 -3.25 -14.81
CA ASP A 138 11.45 -4.11 -13.92
C ASP A 138 12.36 -4.70 -12.82
N ALA A 139 11.80 -4.86 -11.63
CA ALA A 139 12.49 -5.37 -10.46
C ALA A 139 11.66 -6.43 -9.73
N THR A 140 12.33 -7.25 -8.93
CA THR A 140 11.70 -8.29 -8.11
C THR A 140 12.23 -8.23 -6.68
N ILE A 141 11.34 -8.16 -5.70
CA ILE A 141 11.67 -8.45 -4.30
C ILE A 141 11.78 -9.98 -4.18
N THR A 142 12.98 -10.50 -3.94
CA THR A 142 13.26 -11.94 -3.95
C THR A 142 13.34 -12.56 -2.55
N GLU A 143 13.42 -11.71 -1.52
CA GLU A 143 13.52 -12.10 -0.11
C GLU A 143 12.61 -11.22 0.74
N ASP A 144 12.44 -11.58 2.02
CA ASP A 144 11.79 -10.73 3.00
C ASP A 144 12.63 -9.48 3.28
N ILE A 145 12.12 -8.31 2.93
CA ILE A 145 12.77 -7.04 3.20
C ILE A 145 11.99 -6.22 4.23
N MET A 146 12.73 -5.45 5.02
CA MET A 146 12.15 -4.55 6.01
C MET A 146 12.36 -3.09 5.62
N ILE A 147 11.31 -2.29 5.79
CA ILE A 147 11.32 -0.84 5.59
C ILE A 147 11.35 -0.15 6.95
N LYS A 148 12.39 0.66 7.19
CA LYS A 148 12.53 1.47 8.40
C LYS A 148 12.54 2.97 8.07
N LYS A 149 11.96 3.77 8.97
CA LYS A 149 11.77 5.21 8.80
C LYS A 149 10.99 5.47 7.49
N SER A 150 11.28 6.55 6.77
CA SER A 150 10.58 6.88 5.53
C SER A 150 11.36 6.39 4.32
N CYS A 151 10.83 5.43 3.58
CA CYS A 151 11.42 5.01 2.31
C CYS A 151 10.46 5.27 1.15
N VAL A 152 11.04 5.58 -0.01
CA VAL A 152 10.31 5.77 -1.26
C VAL A 152 10.84 4.78 -2.30
N ILE A 153 9.95 4.03 -2.93
CA ILE A 153 10.26 3.20 -4.09
C ILE A 153 9.63 3.87 -5.30
N ASN A 154 10.46 4.60 -6.06
CA ASN A 154 10.05 5.17 -7.33
C ASN A 154 10.28 4.12 -8.43
N CYS A 155 9.19 3.61 -8.97
CA CYS A 155 9.23 2.56 -9.98
C CYS A 155 9.57 3.08 -11.38
N GLY A 156 9.57 4.39 -11.63
CA GLY A 156 9.98 4.97 -12.91
C GLY A 156 9.16 4.53 -14.12
N GLY A 157 7.91 4.09 -13.91
CA GLY A 157 7.04 3.48 -14.92
C GLY A 157 7.22 1.97 -15.10
N TYR A 158 8.16 1.34 -14.38
CA TYR A 158 8.43 -0.09 -14.42
C TYR A 158 7.60 -0.88 -13.40
N ALA A 159 7.65 -2.20 -13.51
CA ALA A 159 7.01 -3.10 -12.56
C ALA A 159 7.95 -3.51 -11.42
N LEU A 160 7.48 -3.39 -10.18
CA LEU A 160 8.02 -4.07 -9.02
C LEU A 160 7.18 -5.32 -8.73
N SER A 161 7.82 -6.49 -8.78
CA SER A 161 7.17 -7.77 -8.50
C SER A 161 7.53 -8.23 -7.09
N ILE A 162 6.56 -8.73 -6.33
CA ILE A 162 6.84 -9.52 -5.14
C ILE A 162 7.02 -10.97 -5.58
N GLY A 163 8.24 -11.50 -5.48
CA GLY A 163 8.55 -12.88 -5.85
C GLY A 163 7.93 -13.88 -4.87
N ASP A 164 7.95 -15.18 -5.22
CA ASP A 164 7.32 -16.22 -4.40
C ASP A 164 7.88 -16.36 -2.98
N SER A 165 9.14 -15.93 -2.76
CA SER A 165 9.79 -15.89 -1.45
C SER A 165 10.02 -14.46 -0.94
N GLY A 166 9.49 -13.47 -1.66
CA GLY A 166 9.62 -12.06 -1.32
C GLY A 166 8.47 -11.58 -0.43
N SER A 167 8.79 -10.71 0.52
CA SER A 167 7.78 -9.90 1.20
C SER A 167 8.34 -8.55 1.61
N ILE A 168 7.46 -7.59 1.89
CA ILE A 168 7.83 -6.27 2.39
C ILE A 168 7.14 -6.05 3.73
N THR A 169 7.93 -5.85 4.78
CA THR A 169 7.41 -5.47 6.11
C THR A 169 7.80 -4.03 6.45
N VAL A 170 6.79 -3.16 6.60
CA VAL A 170 6.96 -1.78 7.09
C VAL A 170 7.03 -1.82 8.61
N ALA A 171 8.19 -1.47 9.17
CA ALA A 171 8.41 -1.48 10.61
C ALA A 171 7.55 -0.43 11.35
N ASN A 172 7.56 -0.47 12.68
CA ASN A 172 6.91 0.52 13.53
C ASN A 172 7.43 1.93 13.20
N ASP A 173 6.54 2.92 13.30
CA ASP A 173 6.75 4.34 13.01
C ASP A 173 7.38 4.62 11.63
N SER A 174 7.23 3.68 10.70
CA SER A 174 7.86 3.73 9.38
C SER A 174 6.82 3.98 8.28
N ARG A 175 7.30 4.48 7.14
CA ARG A 175 6.49 4.84 6.00
C ARG A 175 7.09 4.25 4.75
N LEU A 176 6.25 3.60 3.96
CA LEU A 176 6.59 3.12 2.62
C LEU A 176 5.75 3.87 1.60
N HIS A 177 6.42 4.51 0.65
CA HIS A 177 5.77 5.23 -0.43
C HIS A 177 6.16 4.60 -1.77
N PHE A 178 5.20 4.02 -2.47
CA PHE A 178 5.37 3.60 -3.85
C PHE A 178 4.90 4.69 -4.80
N GLU A 179 5.72 5.03 -5.79
CA GLU A 179 5.35 6.06 -6.78
C GLU A 179 5.69 5.66 -8.22
N ASN A 180 4.81 6.04 -9.15
CA ASN A 180 5.00 5.97 -10.61
C ASN A 180 5.31 4.56 -11.13
N GLY A 181 4.36 3.62 -11.09
CA GLY A 181 4.57 2.31 -11.73
C GLY A 181 3.57 1.23 -11.37
N VAL A 182 3.98 -0.03 -11.53
CA VAL A 182 3.12 -1.20 -11.27
C VAL A 182 3.70 -2.01 -10.11
N ILE A 183 2.88 -2.36 -9.14
CA ILE A 183 3.22 -3.35 -8.11
C ILE A 183 2.39 -4.61 -8.40
N LYS A 184 3.04 -5.76 -8.52
CA LYS A 184 2.40 -7.04 -8.86
C LYS A 184 2.91 -8.20 -8.02
N GLY A 185 2.24 -9.35 -8.10
CA GLY A 185 2.56 -10.49 -7.24
C GLY A 185 1.90 -10.39 -5.87
N LEU A 186 0.84 -9.60 -5.72
CA LEU A 186 0.23 -9.28 -4.43
C LEU A 186 -0.80 -10.34 -4.05
N LYS A 187 -0.61 -10.97 -2.90
CA LYS A 187 -1.47 -12.01 -2.32
C LYS A 187 -1.18 -12.11 -0.82
N GLU A 188 -2.13 -12.67 -0.08
CA GLU A 188 -2.02 -12.85 1.37
C GLU A 188 -1.64 -11.53 2.06
N ASP A 189 -0.54 -11.48 2.80
CA ASP A 189 -0.03 -10.29 3.47
C ASP A 189 1.42 -9.96 3.06
N ASN A 190 1.81 -10.31 1.83
CA ASN A 190 3.20 -10.19 1.38
C ASN A 190 3.71 -8.74 1.25
N ILE A 191 2.84 -7.74 1.40
CA ILE A 191 3.20 -6.37 1.77
C ILE A 191 2.37 -5.99 3.00
N ARG A 192 3.03 -5.68 4.12
CA ARG A 192 2.35 -5.44 5.40
C ARG A 192 3.02 -4.38 6.26
N CYS A 193 2.25 -3.73 7.11
CA CYS A 193 2.80 -3.02 8.27
C CYS A 193 2.95 -3.97 9.44
N TYR A 194 4.00 -3.78 10.25
CA TYR A 194 4.24 -4.56 11.45
C TYR A 194 3.20 -4.25 12.54
N ASP A 195 2.81 -2.98 12.64
CA ASP A 195 1.76 -2.51 13.54
C ASP A 195 1.01 -1.30 12.95
N ASP A 196 0.10 -0.77 13.75
CA ASP A 196 -0.78 0.33 13.44
C ASP A 196 -0.10 1.71 13.31
N THR A 197 1.20 1.82 13.60
CA THR A 197 1.97 3.06 13.42
C THR A 197 2.57 3.18 12.02
N GLY A 198 2.61 2.07 11.27
CA GLY A 198 3.07 2.03 9.89
C GLY A 198 2.10 2.73 8.93
N VAL A 199 2.63 3.31 7.86
CA VAL A 199 1.82 3.92 6.79
C VAL A 199 2.35 3.51 5.42
N MET A 200 1.46 3.06 4.55
CA MET A 200 1.73 2.83 3.14
C MET A 200 1.06 3.93 2.29
N THR A 201 1.78 4.45 1.30
CA THR A 201 1.26 5.41 0.32
C THR A 201 1.42 4.84 -1.09
N LEU A 202 0.34 4.86 -1.86
CA LEU A 202 0.30 4.53 -3.29
C LEU A 202 0.08 5.83 -4.07
N ASP A 203 0.99 6.18 -4.96
CA ASP A 203 1.00 7.46 -5.68
C ASP A 203 1.28 7.26 -7.18
N ASP A 204 0.26 7.41 -8.02
CA ASP A 204 0.36 7.10 -9.46
C ASP A 204 0.81 5.64 -9.71
N VAL A 205 0.07 4.70 -9.12
CA VAL A 205 0.43 3.27 -9.07
C VAL A 205 -0.72 2.38 -9.54
N VAL A 206 -0.36 1.33 -10.29
CA VAL A 206 -1.23 0.17 -10.51
C VAL A 206 -0.88 -0.92 -9.50
N TRP A 207 -1.81 -1.22 -8.61
CA TRP A 207 -1.78 -2.32 -7.65
C TRP A 207 -2.44 -3.55 -8.28
N LYS A 208 -1.65 -4.59 -8.57
CA LYS A 208 -2.10 -5.80 -9.26
C LYS A 208 -2.03 -7.03 -8.34
N GLN A 209 -3.21 -7.49 -7.92
CA GLN A 209 -3.38 -8.70 -7.12
C GLN A 209 -3.40 -9.97 -7.97
N ASP A 210 -2.76 -10.99 -7.45
CA ASP A 210 -2.78 -12.34 -8.01
C ASP A 210 -3.81 -13.23 -7.27
N ASP A 211 -4.15 -12.89 -6.03
CA ASP A 211 -5.15 -13.58 -5.20
C ASP A 211 -5.71 -12.64 -4.10
N ASP A 212 -6.53 -13.20 -3.20
CA ASP A 212 -6.97 -12.54 -1.96
C ASP A 212 -5.78 -11.93 -1.20
N PHE A 213 -5.97 -10.69 -0.73
CA PHE A 213 -4.98 -9.90 -0.02
C PHE A 213 -5.56 -9.31 1.26
N VAL A 214 -4.79 -9.32 2.34
CA VAL A 214 -5.20 -8.82 3.67
C VAL A 214 -4.28 -7.69 4.12
N PHE A 215 -4.88 -6.53 4.39
CA PHE A 215 -4.18 -5.39 4.98
C PHE A 215 -4.56 -5.25 6.46
N LEU A 216 -3.77 -5.89 7.33
CA LEU A 216 -4.13 -6.10 8.75
C LEU A 216 -3.78 -4.94 9.69
N TYR A 217 -2.75 -4.16 9.35
CA TYR A 217 -2.20 -3.12 10.22
C TYR A 217 -1.80 -1.88 9.42
N GLY A 218 -1.74 -0.75 10.11
CA GLY A 218 -1.23 0.51 9.56
C GLY A 218 -2.26 1.22 8.68
N GLY A 219 -1.93 2.44 8.26
CA GLY A 219 -2.78 3.26 7.38
C GLY A 219 -2.39 3.13 5.92
N LEU A 220 -3.37 3.32 5.03
CA LEU A 220 -3.17 3.33 3.58
C LEU A 220 -3.60 4.66 2.98
N ILE A 221 -2.75 5.30 2.18
CA ILE A 221 -3.01 6.59 1.55
C ILE A 221 -2.94 6.45 0.02
N ILE A 222 -3.98 6.89 -0.66
CA ILE A 222 -4.06 6.99 -2.12
C ILE A 222 -3.76 8.42 -2.56
N LYS A 223 -2.81 8.59 -3.49
CA LYS A 223 -2.43 9.86 -4.11
C LYS A 223 -2.45 9.77 -5.63
N ASN A 224 -2.77 10.89 -6.26
CA ASN A 224 -2.94 11.00 -7.72
C ASN A 224 -3.86 9.89 -8.21
N ASP A 225 -3.50 9.14 -9.24
CA ASP A 225 -4.35 8.09 -9.80
C ASP A 225 -3.83 6.71 -9.41
N VAL A 226 -4.63 5.96 -8.66
CA VAL A 226 -4.32 4.57 -8.28
C VAL A 226 -5.36 3.64 -8.85
N VAL A 227 -4.90 2.54 -9.44
CA VAL A 227 -5.74 1.47 -9.97
C VAL A 227 -5.48 0.20 -9.18
N MET A 228 -6.51 -0.35 -8.55
CA MET A 228 -6.49 -1.70 -7.98
C MET A 228 -7.19 -2.65 -8.95
N THR A 229 -6.45 -3.66 -9.40
CA THR A 229 -6.89 -4.66 -10.38
C THR A 229 -6.36 -6.03 -9.99
N GLY A 230 -6.82 -7.07 -10.68
CA GLY A 230 -6.46 -8.46 -10.38
C GLY A 230 -7.66 -9.28 -9.98
N LYS A 231 -7.40 -10.47 -9.41
CA LYS A 231 -8.43 -11.37 -8.90
C LYS A 231 -8.41 -11.36 -7.38
N GLY A 232 -9.54 -11.78 -6.80
CA GLY A 232 -9.69 -11.89 -5.36
C GLY A 232 -10.16 -10.61 -4.69
N SER A 233 -10.13 -10.64 -3.38
CA SER A 233 -10.57 -9.59 -2.48
C SER A 233 -9.39 -8.86 -1.85
N PHE A 234 -9.55 -7.56 -1.62
CA PHE A 234 -8.69 -6.78 -0.76
C PHE A 234 -9.43 -6.57 0.57
N ALA A 235 -9.05 -7.33 1.59
CA ALA A 235 -9.63 -7.24 2.93
C ALA A 235 -8.88 -6.18 3.75
N TYR A 236 -9.54 -5.06 4.00
CA TYR A 236 -9.00 -3.97 4.81
C TYR A 236 -9.39 -4.16 6.29
N GLN A 237 -8.46 -4.70 7.09
CA GLN A 237 -8.72 -5.21 8.45
C GLN A 237 -8.03 -4.42 9.58
N THR A 238 -7.49 -3.27 9.25
CA THR A 238 -6.75 -2.39 10.17
C THR A 238 -7.67 -1.46 10.97
N SER A 239 -7.14 -0.91 12.07
CA SER A 239 -7.80 0.14 12.85
C SER A 239 -7.56 1.56 12.32
N LYS A 240 -6.80 1.70 11.23
CA LYS A 240 -6.37 2.98 10.66
C LYS A 240 -7.11 3.32 9.38
N THR A 241 -6.97 4.57 8.96
CA THR A 241 -7.67 5.10 7.80
C THR A 241 -7.09 4.60 6.48
N PHE A 242 -7.99 4.22 5.59
CA PHE A 242 -7.79 4.14 4.15
C PHE A 242 -8.18 5.52 3.60
N THR A 243 -7.20 6.38 3.35
CA THR A 243 -7.45 7.77 2.96
C THR A 243 -7.26 7.95 1.46
N ILE A 244 -8.29 8.40 0.75
CA ILE A 244 -8.16 8.93 -0.61
C ILE A 244 -7.85 10.42 -0.50
N ALA A 245 -6.63 10.82 -0.87
CA ALA A 245 -6.18 12.20 -0.73
C ALA A 245 -6.96 13.16 -1.64
N SER A 246 -6.82 14.45 -1.38
CA SER A 246 -7.45 15.49 -2.20
C SER A 246 -6.93 15.44 -3.63
N ARG A 247 -7.83 15.64 -4.61
CA ARG A 247 -7.54 15.55 -6.05
C ARG A 247 -6.90 14.23 -6.47
N SER A 248 -7.20 13.15 -5.75
CA SER A 248 -6.73 11.81 -6.04
C SER A 248 -7.91 10.89 -6.36
N SER A 249 -7.66 9.86 -7.15
CA SER A 249 -8.65 8.86 -7.53
C SER A 249 -8.16 7.45 -7.22
N LEU A 250 -9.05 6.65 -6.62
CA LEU A 250 -8.91 5.20 -6.52
C LEU A 250 -9.88 4.57 -7.51
N LEU A 251 -9.38 3.83 -8.48
CA LEU A 251 -10.18 2.99 -9.35
C LEU A 251 -10.09 1.53 -8.91
N LEU A 252 -11.24 0.93 -8.65
CA LEU A 252 -11.39 -0.51 -8.48
C LEU A 252 -11.85 -1.08 -9.82
N ASP A 253 -11.02 -1.94 -10.41
CA ASP A 253 -11.26 -2.51 -11.74
C ASP A 253 -12.24 -3.68 -11.70
N SER A 254 -12.62 -4.15 -12.88
CA SER A 254 -13.54 -5.27 -13.10
C SER A 254 -13.14 -6.48 -12.26
N ASP A 255 -14.14 -7.14 -11.65
CA ASP A 255 -13.99 -8.34 -10.82
C ASP A 255 -13.18 -8.15 -9.52
N PHE A 256 -12.72 -6.93 -9.23
CA PHE A 256 -12.05 -6.61 -7.98
C PHE A 256 -13.07 -6.45 -6.84
N THR A 257 -12.79 -7.04 -5.68
CA THR A 257 -13.62 -6.85 -4.48
C THR A 257 -12.84 -6.10 -3.41
N PHE A 258 -13.30 -4.91 -3.04
CA PHE A 258 -12.83 -4.24 -1.83
C PHE A 258 -13.71 -4.64 -0.66
N SER A 259 -13.14 -5.29 0.35
CA SER A 259 -13.83 -5.71 1.57
C SER A 259 -13.43 -4.80 2.74
N TYR A 260 -14.39 -4.02 3.23
CA TYR A 260 -14.26 -3.22 4.42
C TYR A 260 -14.56 -4.08 5.66
N ASP A 261 -13.51 -4.47 6.39
CA ASP A 261 -13.60 -5.43 7.48
C ASP A 261 -12.69 -5.09 8.68
N PRO A 262 -12.84 -3.94 9.34
CA PRO A 262 -11.93 -3.54 10.42
C PRO A 262 -12.11 -4.42 11.68
N ILE A 263 -11.51 -5.61 11.71
CA ILE A 263 -11.69 -6.61 12.78
C ILE A 263 -11.18 -6.17 14.16
N ARG A 264 -10.38 -5.09 14.21
CA ARG A 264 -9.76 -4.56 15.43
C ARG A 264 -10.51 -3.38 16.03
N VAL A 265 -11.47 -2.80 15.30
CA VAL A 265 -12.27 -1.67 15.75
C VAL A 265 -13.62 -1.64 15.03
N ALA A 266 -14.71 -1.53 15.79
CA ALA A 266 -16.05 -1.35 15.22
C ALA A 266 -16.24 0.10 14.72
N SER A 267 -15.56 0.46 13.63
CA SER A 267 -15.64 1.78 13.00
C SER A 267 -16.18 1.65 11.58
N LYS A 268 -17.07 2.56 11.19
CA LYS A 268 -17.64 2.63 9.83
C LYS A 268 -16.93 3.62 8.91
N ILE A 269 -16.02 4.42 9.44
CA ILE A 269 -15.53 5.66 8.80
C ILE A 269 -14.03 5.59 8.47
N LEU A 270 -13.45 4.40 8.37
CA LEU A 270 -12.01 4.27 8.08
C LEU A 270 -11.71 4.43 6.59
N LEU A 271 -12.67 4.25 5.68
CA LEU A 271 -12.52 4.66 4.28
C LEU A 271 -12.88 6.15 4.16
N GLU A 272 -11.85 7.01 4.07
CA GLU A 272 -11.98 8.46 4.19
C GLU A 272 -11.67 9.18 2.87
N PHE A 273 -12.59 10.05 2.45
CA PHE A 273 -12.35 11.05 1.42
C PHE A 273 -11.80 12.33 2.07
N GLN A 274 -10.54 12.68 1.80
CA GLN A 274 -9.91 13.85 2.40
C GLN A 274 -10.63 15.16 2.01
N SER A 275 -11.18 15.24 0.80
CA SER A 275 -12.00 16.35 0.32
C SER A 275 -13.09 15.93 -0.68
N ASP A 276 -13.89 16.89 -1.11
CA ASP A 276 -14.87 16.74 -2.19
C ASP A 276 -14.25 16.47 -3.57
N THR A 277 -12.92 16.62 -3.69
CA THR A 277 -12.14 16.29 -4.88
C THR A 277 -11.55 14.89 -4.86
N SER A 278 -11.67 14.17 -3.74
CA SER A 278 -11.27 12.76 -3.62
C SER A 278 -12.29 11.86 -4.29
N ARG A 279 -11.85 10.87 -5.09
CA ARG A 279 -12.75 10.02 -5.87
C ARG A 279 -12.50 8.54 -5.66
N LEU A 280 -13.58 7.78 -5.48
CA LEU A 280 -13.62 6.32 -5.58
C LEU A 280 -14.38 5.97 -6.87
N ILE A 281 -13.78 5.15 -7.74
CA ILE A 281 -14.33 4.76 -9.02
C ILE A 281 -14.56 3.25 -9.01
N LEU A 282 -15.80 2.83 -9.23
CA LEU A 282 -16.15 1.42 -9.45
C LEU A 282 -16.28 1.19 -10.95
N ASP A 283 -15.41 0.35 -11.51
CA ASP A 283 -15.38 0.03 -12.94
C ASP A 283 -15.66 -1.45 -13.18
N GLY A 284 -16.78 -1.96 -12.66
CA GLY A 284 -17.06 -3.40 -12.66
C GLY A 284 -16.70 -4.09 -11.35
N ALA A 285 -16.53 -3.32 -10.27
CA ALA A 285 -16.02 -3.79 -8.99
C ALA A 285 -17.12 -4.01 -7.95
N THR A 286 -16.77 -4.71 -6.87
CA THR A 286 -17.62 -4.89 -5.69
C THR A 286 -17.07 -4.11 -4.51
N LEU A 287 -17.92 -3.32 -3.86
CA LEU A 287 -17.68 -2.75 -2.55
C LEU A 287 -18.48 -3.56 -1.52
N HIS A 288 -17.75 -4.28 -0.66
CA HIS A 288 -18.31 -5.15 0.37
C HIS A 288 -18.05 -4.56 1.76
N ALA A 289 -19.05 -4.61 2.63
CA ALA A 289 -18.93 -4.24 4.04
C ALA A 289 -19.32 -5.43 4.93
N THR A 290 -18.48 -5.76 5.91
CA THR A 290 -18.83 -6.81 6.90
C THR A 290 -19.85 -6.30 7.91
N VAL A 291 -20.16 -7.10 8.93
CA VAL A 291 -21.10 -6.75 10.01
C VAL A 291 -20.80 -5.42 10.71
N THR A 292 -19.59 -4.88 10.57
CA THR A 292 -19.24 -3.54 11.09
C THR A 292 -19.99 -2.43 10.36
N GLY A 293 -20.33 -2.63 9.09
CA GLY A 293 -20.88 -1.63 8.19
C GLY A 293 -19.84 -0.61 7.69
N LEU A 294 -20.22 0.14 6.67
CA LEU A 294 -19.38 1.14 6.01
C LEU A 294 -20.17 2.44 5.83
N GLN A 295 -19.59 3.58 6.18
CA GLN A 295 -20.19 4.89 5.97
C GLN A 295 -19.29 5.76 5.10
N LEU A 296 -19.81 6.15 3.94
CA LEU A 296 -19.15 7.06 3.02
C LEU A 296 -19.65 8.48 3.26
N THR A 297 -18.73 9.39 3.55
CA THR A 297 -19.00 10.82 3.69
C THR A 297 -18.03 11.63 2.84
N ARG A 298 -18.51 12.75 2.28
CA ARG A 298 -17.74 13.62 1.37
C ARG A 298 -17.29 12.88 0.10
N GLY A 299 -16.50 13.55 -0.74
CA GLY A 299 -15.92 12.95 -1.95
C GLY A 299 -16.92 12.60 -3.06
N ASP A 300 -16.43 11.82 -4.02
CA ASP A 300 -17.14 11.40 -5.24
C ASP A 300 -17.01 9.88 -5.43
N LEU A 301 -18.13 9.17 -5.33
CA LEU A 301 -18.30 7.78 -5.75
C LEU A 301 -18.80 7.77 -7.20
N LEU A 302 -17.97 7.27 -8.12
CA LEU A 302 -18.29 7.20 -9.54
C LEU A 302 -18.48 5.75 -9.98
N VAL A 303 -19.66 5.42 -10.50
CA VAL A 303 -19.97 4.10 -11.07
C VAL A 303 -19.85 4.18 -12.59
N LYS A 304 -18.81 3.55 -13.14
CA LYS A 304 -18.44 3.64 -14.56
C LYS A 304 -18.93 2.46 -15.39
N ARG A 305 -18.92 1.26 -14.80
CA ARG A 305 -19.56 0.03 -15.32
C ARG A 305 -20.43 -0.58 -14.23
N ASP A 306 -21.22 -1.58 -14.60
CA ASP A 306 -22.09 -2.30 -13.67
C ASP A 306 -21.28 -2.78 -12.46
N SER A 307 -21.60 -2.26 -11.28
CA SER A 307 -20.82 -2.45 -10.05
C SER A 307 -21.74 -2.80 -8.89
N PHE A 308 -21.17 -3.41 -7.86
CA PHE A 308 -21.94 -4.06 -6.82
C PHE A 308 -21.63 -3.49 -5.44
N LEU A 309 -22.66 -3.38 -4.63
CA LEU A 309 -22.61 -3.16 -3.19
C LEU A 309 -23.09 -4.43 -2.51
N SER A 310 -22.46 -4.80 -1.40
CA SER A 310 -22.98 -5.85 -0.53
C SER A 310 -22.63 -5.54 0.92
N SER A 311 -23.53 -5.86 1.83
CA SER A 311 -23.22 -5.86 3.26
C SER A 311 -23.66 -7.15 3.95
N GLU A 312 -22.94 -7.52 5.01
CA GLU A 312 -23.33 -8.63 5.86
C GLU A 312 -24.42 -8.22 6.85
N VAL A 313 -25.32 -9.16 7.14
CA VAL A 313 -26.33 -9.07 8.20
C VAL A 313 -26.14 -10.29 9.07
N THR A 314 -26.06 -10.09 10.39
CA THR A 314 -25.93 -11.19 11.35
C THR A 314 -26.99 -11.11 12.42
N SER A 315 -27.25 -12.22 13.11
CA SER A 315 -28.17 -12.28 14.24
C SER A 315 -27.43 -12.64 15.52
N PHE A 316 -27.57 -11.83 16.56
CA PHE A 316 -27.10 -12.17 17.90
C PHE A 316 -28.32 -12.41 18.81
N GLY A 317 -28.68 -13.68 19.00
CA GLY A 317 -29.94 -14.04 19.64
C GLY A 317 -31.14 -13.67 18.76
N GLU A 318 -32.08 -12.91 19.30
CA GLU A 318 -33.26 -12.41 18.59
C GLU A 318 -33.02 -11.06 17.88
N GLN A 319 -31.84 -10.44 18.09
CA GLN A 319 -31.50 -9.16 17.50
C GLN A 319 -30.78 -9.35 16.16
N LEU A 320 -31.32 -8.75 15.11
CA LEU A 320 -30.63 -8.57 13.84
C LEU A 320 -29.66 -7.38 13.96
N ILE A 321 -28.42 -7.59 13.55
CA ILE A 321 -27.38 -6.57 13.43
C ILE A 321 -27.18 -6.34 11.93
N ASP A 322 -27.59 -5.16 11.49
CA ASP A 322 -27.53 -4.72 10.10
C ASP A 322 -27.03 -3.29 10.07
N GLU A 323 -25.70 -3.16 9.99
CA GLU A 323 -25.03 -1.86 10.01
C GLU A 323 -24.91 -1.24 8.60
N GLY A 324 -25.11 -2.06 7.56
CA GLY A 324 -25.23 -1.68 6.15
C GLY A 324 -24.06 -0.90 5.53
N ILE A 325 -24.29 -0.43 4.31
CA ILE A 325 -23.52 0.65 3.68
C ILE A 325 -24.33 1.93 3.79
N ILE A 326 -23.73 3.03 4.24
CA ILE A 326 -24.40 4.31 4.48
C ILE A 326 -23.80 5.36 3.56
N PHE A 327 -24.64 6.08 2.81
CA PHE A 327 -24.26 7.27 2.04
C PHE A 327 -24.69 8.52 2.80
N GLY A 328 -23.71 9.30 3.26
CA GLY A 328 -23.94 10.54 4.01
C GLY A 328 -23.98 10.32 5.53
N SER A 329 -24.39 11.36 6.25
CA SER A 329 -24.48 11.35 7.72
C SER A 329 -25.61 12.23 8.27
N GLY A 330 -26.56 12.64 7.43
CA GLY A 330 -27.62 13.58 7.79
C GLY A 330 -27.15 15.03 7.91
N VAL A 331 -25.91 15.32 7.49
CA VAL A 331 -25.28 16.65 7.49
C VAL A 331 -24.77 16.95 6.09
N SER A 332 -25.17 18.09 5.52
CA SER A 332 -24.92 18.44 4.12
C SER A 332 -23.45 18.52 3.72
N GLU A 333 -22.57 18.89 4.64
CA GLU A 333 -21.12 18.98 4.45
C GLU A 333 -20.47 17.60 4.32
N ASN A 334 -21.14 16.56 4.83
CA ASN A 334 -20.69 15.18 4.82
C ASN A 334 -21.35 14.35 3.71
N ASP A 335 -22.13 14.98 2.84
CA ASP A 335 -22.74 14.28 1.73
C ASP A 335 -21.69 13.68 0.80
N VAL A 336 -21.84 12.39 0.50
CA VAL A 336 -21.09 11.74 -0.58
C VAL A 336 -21.80 11.99 -1.91
N ARG A 337 -21.07 12.48 -2.91
CA ARG A 337 -21.61 12.54 -4.27
C ARG A 337 -21.51 11.16 -4.89
N CYS A 338 -22.64 10.57 -5.27
CA CYS A 338 -22.68 9.31 -6.03
C CYS A 338 -23.15 9.60 -7.45
N THR A 339 -22.32 9.29 -8.44
CA THR A 339 -22.64 9.45 -9.87
C THR A 339 -22.68 8.10 -10.54
N ILE A 340 -23.83 7.70 -11.07
CA ILE A 340 -23.96 6.48 -11.88
C ILE A 340 -23.98 6.91 -13.35
N LEU A 341 -22.96 6.49 -14.11
CA LEU A 341 -22.82 6.89 -15.50
C LEU A 341 -23.92 6.28 -16.39
N SER A 342 -24.03 6.85 -17.59
CA SER A 342 -25.06 6.51 -18.56
C SER A 342 -24.98 5.04 -18.97
N GLY A 343 -26.03 4.27 -18.68
CA GLY A 343 -26.08 2.84 -19.00
C GLY A 343 -25.36 1.93 -18.01
N SER A 344 -24.84 2.46 -16.90
CA SER A 344 -24.27 1.69 -15.81
C SER A 344 -25.32 1.41 -14.73
N ILE A 345 -25.15 0.29 -14.04
CA ILE A 345 -25.96 -0.12 -12.89
C ILE A 345 -25.10 -0.11 -11.63
N LEU A 346 -25.60 0.50 -10.55
CA LEU A 346 -25.13 0.21 -9.20
C LEU A 346 -26.14 -0.73 -8.56
N GLU A 347 -25.74 -1.96 -8.27
CA GLU A 347 -26.62 -2.95 -7.66
C GLU A 347 -26.23 -3.19 -6.20
N LEU A 348 -27.21 -3.09 -5.29
CA LEU A 348 -27.11 -3.69 -3.97
C LEU A 348 -27.49 -5.16 -4.08
N SER A 349 -26.50 -6.04 -4.14
CA SER A 349 -26.69 -7.47 -4.34
C SER A 349 -27.14 -8.21 -3.08
N SER A 350 -26.77 -7.71 -1.90
CA SER A 350 -27.20 -8.25 -0.60
C SER A 350 -27.06 -7.21 0.52
N GLY A 351 -27.75 -7.44 1.63
CA GLY A 351 -27.68 -6.58 2.81
C GLY A 351 -28.45 -5.28 2.63
N THR A 352 -27.91 -4.18 3.16
CA THR A 352 -28.64 -2.91 3.29
C THR A 352 -27.84 -1.72 2.80
N LEU A 353 -28.47 -0.89 1.97
CA LEU A 353 -28.01 0.45 1.65
C LEU A 353 -28.87 1.48 2.39
N PHE A 354 -28.25 2.31 3.21
CA PHE A 354 -28.86 3.46 3.86
C PHE A 354 -28.51 4.75 3.12
N TYR A 355 -29.52 5.54 2.78
CA TYR A 355 -29.34 6.86 2.18
C TYR A 355 -29.63 7.96 3.22
N ASP A 356 -28.59 8.71 3.57
CA ASP A 356 -28.61 9.78 4.56
C ASP A 356 -27.87 11.04 4.06
N ASN A 357 -27.81 11.21 2.73
CA ASN A 357 -27.36 12.47 2.12
C ASN A 357 -28.49 13.51 2.19
N VAL A 358 -28.16 14.73 2.59
CA VAL A 358 -29.14 15.82 2.76
C VAL A 358 -29.44 16.53 1.44
N ASN A 359 -28.43 16.72 0.58
CA ASN A 359 -28.59 17.43 -0.66
C ASN A 359 -29.23 16.55 -1.74
N ALA A 360 -30.29 17.06 -2.37
CA ALA A 360 -30.98 16.37 -3.47
C ALA A 360 -30.09 16.09 -4.69
N GLY A 361 -28.96 16.80 -4.84
CA GLY A 361 -28.02 16.63 -5.94
C GLY A 361 -26.89 15.62 -5.69
N SER A 362 -26.94 14.90 -4.55
CA SER A 362 -25.88 13.98 -4.13
C SER A 362 -25.89 12.67 -4.92
N LEU A 363 -27.06 12.11 -5.24
CA LEU A 363 -27.18 11.03 -6.23
C LEU A 363 -27.44 11.61 -7.63
N ARG A 364 -26.62 11.22 -8.62
CA ARG A 364 -26.69 11.73 -9.99
C ARG A 364 -26.79 10.59 -11.00
N MET A 365 -27.92 10.58 -11.71
CA MET A 365 -28.16 9.71 -12.85
C MET A 365 -28.70 10.55 -14.01
N PHE A 366 -28.04 10.49 -15.16
CA PHE A 366 -28.25 11.44 -16.26
C PHE A 366 -29.25 10.97 -17.33
N ASN A 367 -29.63 9.70 -17.33
CA ASN A 367 -30.67 9.16 -18.20
C ASN A 367 -31.31 7.90 -17.60
N GLU A 368 -32.37 7.43 -18.24
CA GLU A 368 -33.19 6.29 -17.80
C GLU A 368 -32.46 4.94 -17.89
N ARG A 369 -31.28 4.89 -18.52
CA ARG A 369 -30.45 3.68 -18.56
C ARG A 369 -29.51 3.56 -17.36
N SER A 370 -29.29 4.64 -16.62
CA SER A 370 -28.56 4.61 -15.34
C SER A 370 -29.51 4.12 -14.25
N ARG A 371 -29.09 3.13 -13.48
CA ARG A 371 -29.96 2.46 -12.50
C ARG A 371 -29.27 2.26 -11.15
N LEU A 372 -30.02 2.51 -10.08
CA LEU A 372 -29.77 1.94 -8.76
C LEU A 372 -30.68 0.73 -8.62
N SER A 373 -30.12 -0.47 -8.42
CA SER A 373 -30.85 -1.73 -8.37
C SER A 373 -30.78 -2.33 -6.97
N ILE A 374 -31.92 -2.76 -6.44
CA ILE A 374 -32.01 -3.47 -5.15
C ILE A 374 -32.34 -4.93 -5.46
N ALA A 375 -31.37 -5.82 -5.25
CA ALA A 375 -31.50 -7.25 -5.52
C ALA A 375 -32.40 -7.96 -4.50
N SER A 376 -32.79 -9.20 -4.81
CA SER A 376 -33.79 -9.93 -4.01
C SER A 376 -33.25 -10.18 -2.60
N GLY A 377 -34.09 -9.95 -1.59
CA GLY A 377 -33.70 -10.03 -0.18
C GLY A 377 -32.84 -8.86 0.33
N ALA A 378 -32.46 -7.90 -0.52
CA ALA A 378 -31.75 -6.70 -0.10
C ALA A 378 -32.71 -5.58 0.34
N ARG A 379 -32.17 -4.63 1.11
CA ARG A 379 -32.92 -3.55 1.75
C ARG A 379 -32.39 -2.17 1.35
N LEU A 380 -33.29 -1.27 0.98
CA LEU A 380 -33.00 0.16 0.88
C LEU A 380 -33.64 0.88 2.08
N GLY A 381 -32.82 1.55 2.88
CA GLY A 381 -33.24 2.40 3.99
C GLY A 381 -33.10 3.89 3.67
N LEU A 382 -34.15 4.69 3.89
CA LEU A 382 -34.10 6.14 3.68
C LEU A 382 -34.20 6.92 4.99
N TYR A 383 -33.10 7.59 5.36
CA TYR A 383 -33.09 8.65 6.38
C TYR A 383 -33.39 10.02 5.76
N GLN A 384 -33.16 10.18 4.45
CA GLN A 384 -33.45 11.39 3.68
C GLN A 384 -34.19 11.09 2.37
N ASP A 385 -34.75 12.13 1.74
CA ASP A 385 -35.31 12.02 0.40
C ASP A 385 -34.20 11.69 -0.59
N ILE A 386 -34.41 10.65 -1.42
CA ILE A 386 -33.49 10.28 -2.49
C ILE A 386 -34.01 10.80 -3.82
N THR A 387 -33.23 11.66 -4.49
CA THR A 387 -33.58 12.20 -5.81
C THR A 387 -32.78 11.48 -6.88
N LEU A 388 -33.46 10.87 -7.84
CA LEU A 388 -32.86 9.99 -8.85
C LEU A 388 -32.43 10.73 -10.12
N GLY A 389 -32.73 12.02 -10.24
CA GLY A 389 -32.53 12.75 -11.49
C GLY A 389 -33.33 12.13 -12.64
N LYS A 390 -32.65 11.70 -13.71
CA LYS A 390 -33.26 11.03 -14.87
C LYS A 390 -33.11 9.51 -14.84
N GLY A 391 -32.47 8.95 -13.82
CA GLY A 391 -32.28 7.51 -13.69
C GLY A 391 -33.48 6.80 -13.08
N VAL A 392 -33.31 5.50 -12.86
CA VAL A 392 -34.35 4.61 -12.33
C VAL A 392 -33.86 3.94 -11.05
N LEU A 393 -34.71 3.94 -10.02
CA LEU A 393 -34.56 3.02 -8.89
C LEU A 393 -35.36 1.76 -9.21
N TYR A 394 -34.69 0.62 -9.23
CA TYR A 394 -35.30 -0.67 -9.51
C TYR A 394 -35.33 -1.54 -8.26
N PHE A 395 -36.51 -2.03 -7.92
CA PHE A 395 -36.68 -3.06 -6.89
C PHE A 395 -36.98 -4.40 -7.57
N SER A 396 -36.15 -5.41 -7.27
CA SER A 396 -36.46 -6.79 -7.63
C SER A 396 -37.50 -7.41 -6.67
N ASN A 397 -37.79 -8.70 -6.84
CA ASN A 397 -38.74 -9.41 -5.99
C ASN A 397 -38.20 -9.63 -4.57
N ASP A 398 -39.09 -9.56 -3.58
CA ASP A 398 -38.78 -9.80 -2.16
C ASP A 398 -37.73 -8.81 -1.61
N THR A 399 -37.84 -7.55 -2.00
CA THR A 399 -36.99 -6.46 -1.50
C THR A 399 -37.66 -5.74 -0.33
N THR A 400 -36.85 -5.15 0.55
CA THR A 400 -37.35 -4.30 1.63
C THR A 400 -37.07 -2.83 1.35
N PHE A 401 -38.11 -2.00 1.39
CA PHE A 401 -38.02 -0.56 1.33
C PHE A 401 -38.41 0.04 2.68
N ALA A 402 -37.40 0.43 3.46
CA ALA A 402 -37.56 1.00 4.78
C ALA A 402 -37.30 2.52 4.75
N ARG A 403 -38.07 3.31 5.50
CA ARG A 403 -37.90 4.77 5.50
C ARG A 403 -38.34 5.43 6.79
N TYR A 404 -37.67 6.52 7.16
CA TYR A 404 -38.24 7.46 8.13
C TYR A 404 -39.58 7.99 7.61
N PRO A 405 -40.53 8.31 8.51
CA PRO A 405 -41.78 8.93 8.11
C PRO A 405 -41.54 10.11 7.19
N GLU A 406 -42.40 10.25 6.17
CA GLU A 406 -42.36 11.33 5.17
C GLU A 406 -41.23 11.28 4.13
N LYS A 407 -40.16 10.52 4.36
CA LYS A 407 -39.07 10.39 3.39
C LYS A 407 -39.52 9.64 2.15
N LYS A 408 -39.04 10.03 0.97
CA LYS A 408 -39.53 9.48 -0.30
C LYS A 408 -38.44 9.37 -1.36
N VAL A 409 -38.73 8.53 -2.34
CA VAL A 409 -38.02 8.50 -3.62
C VAL A 409 -38.63 9.58 -4.52
N ILE A 410 -37.78 10.42 -5.11
CA ILE A 410 -38.16 11.46 -6.08
C ILE A 410 -37.54 11.10 -7.43
N GLY A 411 -38.35 10.57 -8.34
CA GLY A 411 -37.93 10.19 -9.69
C GLY A 411 -38.64 8.92 -10.18
N SER A 412 -38.05 8.28 -11.18
CA SER A 412 -38.60 7.07 -11.80
C SER A 412 -38.34 5.84 -10.95
N LEU A 413 -39.41 5.11 -10.65
CA LEU A 413 -39.39 3.85 -9.90
C LEU A 413 -39.84 2.72 -10.81
N ASP A 414 -39.12 1.60 -10.77
CA ASP A 414 -39.48 0.36 -11.44
C ASP A 414 -39.54 -0.76 -10.41
N ILE A 415 -40.67 -1.48 -10.36
CA ILE A 415 -40.94 -2.52 -9.36
C ILE A 415 -41.13 -3.83 -10.12
N GLY A 416 -40.11 -4.67 -10.10
CA GLY A 416 -40.10 -5.98 -10.76
C GLY A 416 -40.76 -7.10 -9.96
N GLY A 417 -41.14 -6.87 -8.69
CA GLY A 417 -41.76 -7.88 -7.84
C GLY A 417 -42.34 -7.31 -6.54
N ALA A 418 -42.59 -8.18 -5.55
CA ALA A 418 -43.09 -7.79 -4.25
C ALA A 418 -42.06 -6.93 -3.49
N VAL A 419 -42.51 -5.82 -2.92
CA VAL A 419 -41.70 -4.93 -2.08
C VAL A 419 -42.36 -4.85 -0.71
N VAL A 420 -41.61 -5.20 0.33
CA VAL A 420 -42.02 -5.04 1.73
C VAL A 420 -41.69 -3.61 2.15
N THR A 421 -42.67 -2.89 2.71
CA THR A 421 -42.44 -1.52 3.20
C THR A 421 -42.36 -1.49 4.72
N GLU A 422 -41.33 -0.83 5.26
CA GLU A 422 -41.10 -0.69 6.70
C GLU A 422 -40.88 0.77 7.10
N VAL A 423 -41.09 1.06 8.39
CA VAL A 423 -40.73 2.34 9.00
C VAL A 423 -39.40 2.15 9.75
N LEU A 424 -38.43 3.04 9.53
CA LEU A 424 -37.14 3.06 10.22
C LEU A 424 -37.20 3.70 11.60
#